data_AF-A0A117MAB6-F1
#
_entry.id   AF-A0A117MAB6-F1
#
_cell.length_a   1.000
_cell.length_b   1.000
_cell.length_c   1.000
_cell.angle_alpha   90.00
_cell.angle_beta   90.00
_cell.angle_gamma   90.00
#
_symmetry.space_group_name_H-M   'P 1'
#
loop_
_entity.id
_entity.type
_entity.pdbx_description
1 polymer ?
#
loop_
_entity_poly.entity_id
_entity_poly.type
_entity_poly.pdbx_seq_one_letter_code
_entity_poly.pdbx_strand_id
1 'polypeptide(L)'
;MLQIRDLHISYGPNDILTSVSLDVNPGEAVALTGPNGSGKTSLLKAVLGEQTPVSGSITFQKDVTVGFVAQENITETCLVLEFILQAFPDIHNAYTHLQNLEQPMDYADAIKKVKSA
;
A
#
# COMPACT_ATOMS: atom_id res chain seq x y z
N MET A 1 -16.63 -2.96 -3.23
CA MET A 1 -17.16 -1.58 -3.06
C MET A 1 -16.60 -0.99 -1.78
N LEU A 2 -16.25 0.29 -1.78
CA LEU A 2 -15.89 1.07 -0.58
C LEU A 2 -17.05 2.00 -0.24
N GLN A 3 -17.46 2.03 1.03
CA GLN A 3 -18.48 2.96 1.54
C GLN A 3 -17.92 3.75 2.71
N ILE A 4 -18.18 5.06 2.69
CA ILE A 4 -17.89 5.98 3.78
C ILE A 4 -19.20 6.68 4.12
N ARG A 5 -19.54 6.72 5.41
CA ARG A 5 -20.77 7.34 5.93
C ARG A 5 -20.44 8.27 7.09
N ASP A 6 -20.84 9.53 6.94
CA ASP A 6 -20.80 10.59 7.94
C ASP A 6 -19.46 10.66 8.70
N LEU A 7 -18.37 10.49 7.95
CA LEU A 7 -17.04 10.37 8.50
C LEU A 7 -16.59 11.71 9.08
N HIS A 8 -16.21 11.68 10.36
CA HIS A 8 -15.66 12.82 11.08
C HIS A 8 -14.23 12.50 11.52
N ILE A 9 -13.29 13.38 11.17
CA ILE A 9 -11.88 13.25 11.52
C ILE A 9 -11.39 14.54 12.16
N SER A 10 -10.81 14.42 13.35
CA SER A 10 -10.21 15.53 14.08
C SER A 10 -8.80 15.15 14.57
N TYR A 11 -7.92 16.15 14.67
CA TYR A 11 -6.64 16.04 15.39
C TYR A 11 -6.66 16.99 16.58
N GLY A 12 -6.88 16.44 17.77
CA GLY A 12 -7.09 17.24 18.97
C GLY A 12 -8.32 18.15 18.83
N PRO A 13 -8.19 19.47 19.00
CA PRO A 13 -9.31 20.42 18.89
C PRO A 13 -9.66 20.80 17.44
N ASN A 14 -8.86 20.36 16.45
CA ASN A 14 -9.03 20.79 15.06
C ASN A 14 -9.77 19.74 14.26
N ASP A 15 -10.98 20.07 13.80
CA ASP A 15 -11.73 19.25 12.86
C ASP A 15 -11.13 19.39 11.45
N ILE A 16 -10.81 18.24 10.84
CA ILE A 16 -10.17 18.16 9.52
C ILE A 16 -11.18 17.83 8.44
N LEU A 17 -12.04 16.83 8.69
CA LEU A 17 -13.11 16.41 7.80
C LEU A 17 -14.38 16.28 8.59
N THR A 18 -15.47 16.87 8.10
CA THR A 18 -16.79 16.84 8.74
C THR A 18 -17.84 16.26 7.80
N SER A 19 -18.55 15.23 8.28
CA SER A 19 -19.68 14.60 7.58
C SER A 19 -19.36 14.13 6.16
N VAL A 20 -18.21 13.50 5.95
CA VAL A 20 -17.83 12.98 4.63
C VAL A 20 -18.57 11.67 4.35
N SER A 21 -19.33 11.64 3.26
CA SER A 21 -20.04 10.45 2.76
C SER A 21 -19.71 10.24 1.29
N LEU A 22 -19.21 9.06 0.95
CA LEU A 22 -18.89 8.68 -0.44
C LEU A 22 -19.02 7.18 -0.63
N ASP A 23 -19.36 6.76 -1.85
CA ASP A 23 -19.36 5.37 -2.28
C ASP A 23 -18.44 5.25 -3.50
N VAL A 24 -17.60 4.21 -3.54
CA VAL A 24 -16.77 3.86 -4.70
C VAL A 24 -17.09 2.43 -5.13
N ASN A 25 -17.63 2.31 -6.33
CA ASN A 25 -18.03 1.03 -6.91
C ASN A 25 -16.84 0.31 -7.59
N PRO A 26 -16.90 -1.02 -7.73
CA PRO A 26 -15.92 -1.76 -8.52
C PRO A 26 -15.82 -1.20 -9.94
N GLY A 27 -14.59 -0.97 -10.41
CA GLY A 27 -14.31 -0.42 -11.74
C GLY A 27 -14.35 1.11 -11.83
N GLU A 28 -14.73 1.81 -10.77
CA GLU A 28 -14.67 3.28 -10.75
C GLU A 28 -13.25 3.78 -10.47
N ALA A 29 -12.87 4.83 -11.20
CA ALA A 29 -11.70 5.64 -10.92
C ALA A 29 -12.18 6.98 -10.36
N VAL A 30 -11.89 7.24 -9.08
CA VAL A 30 -12.30 8.46 -8.39
C VAL A 30 -11.07 9.30 -8.06
N ALA A 31 -11.11 10.58 -8.39
CA ALA A 31 -10.05 11.53 -8.06
C ALA A 31 -10.46 12.37 -6.85
N LEU A 32 -9.64 12.33 -5.79
CA LEU A 32 -9.79 13.20 -4.62
C LEU A 32 -8.88 14.44 -4.79
N THR A 33 -9.49 15.60 -4.96
CA THR A 33 -8.80 16.88 -5.17
C THR A 33 -9.16 17.92 -4.10
N GLY A 34 -8.29 18.91 -3.91
CA GLY A 34 -8.45 19.98 -2.94
C GLY A 34 -7.12 20.63 -2.56
N PRO A 35 -7.13 21.79 -1.88
CA PRO A 35 -5.91 22.48 -1.46
C PRO A 35 -5.10 21.67 -0.43
N ASN A 36 -3.83 22.03 -0.23
CA ASN A 36 -3.02 21.44 0.85
C ASN A 36 -3.67 21.73 2.20
N GLY A 37 -3.69 20.71 3.08
CA GLY A 37 -4.38 20.79 4.37
C GLY A 37 -5.88 20.48 4.34
N SER A 38 -6.49 20.23 3.17
CA SER A 38 -7.93 19.91 3.06
C SER A 38 -8.33 18.52 3.57
N GLY A 39 -7.44 17.78 4.25
CA GLY A 39 -7.76 16.47 4.82
C GLY A 39 -7.67 15.26 3.87
N LYS A 40 -7.14 15.39 2.65
CA LYS A 40 -7.03 14.28 1.69
C LYS A 40 -6.24 13.09 2.24
N THR A 41 -5.03 13.36 2.74
CA THR A 41 -4.17 12.35 3.36
C THR A 41 -4.84 11.75 4.59
N SER A 42 -5.58 12.54 5.37
CA SER A 42 -6.34 12.05 6.54
C SER A 42 -7.48 11.12 6.13
N LEU A 43 -8.20 11.43 5.04
CA LEU A 43 -9.22 10.54 4.47
C LEU A 43 -8.60 9.20 4.05
N LEU A 44 -7.48 9.25 3.30
CA LEU A 44 -6.78 8.03 2.86
C LEU A 44 -6.30 7.20 4.05
N LYS A 45 -5.68 7.83 5.06
CA LYS A 45 -5.25 7.14 6.29
C LYS A 45 -6.41 6.50 7.04
N ALA A 46 -7.57 7.16 7.10
CA ALA A 46 -8.75 6.57 7.71
C ALA A 46 -9.27 5.36 6.92
N VAL A 47 -9.26 5.44 5.58
CA VAL A 47 -9.62 4.32 4.70
C VAL A 47 -8.68 3.12 4.90
N LEU A 48 -7.39 3.36 5.17
CA LEU A 48 -6.40 2.33 5.49
C LEU A 48 -6.53 1.77 6.92
N GLY A 49 -7.37 2.38 7.76
CA GLY A 49 -7.47 2.04 9.18
C GLY A 49 -6.31 2.56 10.04
N GLU A 50 -5.41 3.37 9.49
CA GLU A 50 -4.30 4.02 10.22
C GLU A 50 -4.78 5.18 11.09
N GLN A 51 -5.99 5.69 10.81
CA GLN A 51 -6.61 6.76 11.57
C GLN A 51 -8.04 6.38 11.98
N THR A 52 -8.27 6.32 13.29
CA THR A 52 -9.61 6.11 13.83
C THR A 52 -10.44 7.38 13.70
N PRO A 53 -11.61 7.34 13.03
CA PRO A 53 -12.51 8.48 12.97
C PRO A 53 -13.16 8.75 14.33
N VAL A 54 -13.52 10.00 14.58
CA VAL A 54 -14.28 10.41 15.77
C VAL A 54 -15.71 9.86 15.70
N SER A 55 -16.30 9.87 14.50
CA SER A 55 -17.61 9.30 14.21
C SER A 55 -17.73 8.91 12.74
N GLY A 56 -18.81 8.20 12.42
CA GLY A 56 -19.05 7.65 11.09
C GLY A 56 -18.42 6.27 10.90
N SER A 57 -18.46 5.76 9.67
CA SER A 57 -18.00 4.42 9.36
C SER A 57 -17.36 4.32 7.98
N ILE A 58 -16.36 3.45 7.87
CA ILE A 58 -15.76 3.02 6.61
C ILE A 58 -15.98 1.53 6.48
N THR A 59 -16.47 1.08 5.33
CA THR A 59 -16.77 -0.33 5.09
C THR A 59 -16.32 -0.74 3.70
N PHE A 60 -15.63 -1.87 3.63
CA PHE A 60 -15.32 -2.54 2.38
C PHE A 60 -16.27 -3.74 2.21
N GLN A 61 -16.66 -4.00 0.97
CA GLN A 61 -17.29 -5.27 0.61
C GLN A 61 -16.34 -6.44 0.94
N LYS A 62 -16.90 -7.64 1.13
CA LYS A 62 -16.12 -8.86 1.31
C LYS A 62 -15.13 -9.05 0.15
N ASP A 63 -13.99 -9.65 0.46
CA ASP A 63 -12.93 -10.03 -0.50
C ASP A 63 -12.30 -8.84 -1.25
N VAL A 64 -12.24 -7.66 -0.62
CA VAL A 64 -11.48 -6.51 -1.11
C VAL A 64 -10.08 -6.50 -0.52
N THR A 65 -9.06 -6.50 -1.38
CA THR A 65 -7.68 -6.20 -1.00
C THR A 65 -7.40 -4.73 -1.24
N VAL A 66 -6.82 -4.05 -0.24
CA VAL A 66 -6.44 -2.65 -0.33
C VAL A 66 -4.95 -2.54 -0.61
N GLY A 67 -4.59 -1.85 -1.69
CA GLY A 67 -3.23 -1.45 -1.99
C GLY A 67 -3.07 0.05 -1.79
N PHE A 68 -1.95 0.48 -1.21
CA PHE A 68 -1.67 1.88 -0.94
C PHE A 68 -0.27 2.25 -1.41
N VAL A 69 -0.16 3.40 -2.06
CA VAL A 69 1.12 4.02 -2.40
C VAL A 69 1.25 5.26 -1.54
N ALA A 70 2.14 5.21 -0.56
CA ALA A 70 2.38 6.31 0.34
C ALA A 70 2.98 7.51 -0.41
N GLN A 71 2.66 8.71 0.09
CA GLN A 71 3.31 9.93 -0.39
C GLN A 71 4.69 10.03 0.26
N GLU A 72 5.68 9.37 -0.35
CA GLU A 72 7.06 9.35 0.14
C GLU A 72 7.98 10.17 -0.75
N ASN A 73 9.00 10.76 -0.13
CA ASN A 73 10.22 11.14 -0.84
C ASN A 73 11.13 9.92 -0.76
N ILE A 74 11.27 9.19 -1.88
CA ILE A 74 12.17 8.03 -1.96
C ILE A 74 13.59 8.54 -1.68
N THR A 75 14.14 8.15 -0.53
CA THR A 75 15.50 8.48 -0.11
C THR A 75 16.45 7.29 -0.24
N GLU A 76 15.95 6.10 -0.58
CA GLU A 76 16.82 4.95 -0.80
C GLU A 76 17.75 5.17 -1.98
N THR A 77 19.02 4.82 -1.77
CA THR A 77 20.07 4.81 -2.79
C THR A 77 20.32 3.38 -3.29
N CYS A 78 19.26 2.63 -3.60
CA CYS A 78 19.33 1.28 -4.16
C CYS A 78 18.89 1.26 -5.62
N LEU A 79 19.06 0.12 -6.31
CA LEU A 79 18.52 -0.04 -7.65
C LEU A 79 16.98 -0.06 -7.59
N VAL A 80 16.32 0.53 -8.59
CA VAL A 80 14.85 0.53 -8.69
C VAL A 80 14.27 -0.88 -8.57
N LEU A 81 14.95 -1.87 -9.16
CA LEU A 81 14.54 -3.27 -9.05
C LEU A 81 14.61 -3.77 -7.60
N GLU A 82 15.67 -3.45 -6.86
CA GLU A 82 15.79 -3.85 -5.45
C GLU A 82 14.70 -3.20 -4.60
N PHE A 83 14.45 -1.91 -4.81
CA PHE A 83 13.37 -1.18 -4.13
C PHE A 83 12.00 -1.84 -4.36
N ILE A 84 11.66 -2.17 -5.61
CA ILE A 84 10.39 -2.83 -5.93
C ILE A 84 10.33 -4.23 -5.29
N LEU A 85 11.44 -4.97 -5.33
CA LEU A 85 11.49 -6.32 -4.78
C LEU A 85 11.31 -6.33 -3.26
N GLN A 86 11.68 -5.28 -2.53
CA GLN A 86 11.44 -5.19 -1.08
C GLN A 86 9.96 -5.31 -0.70
N ALA A 87 9.03 -4.94 -1.59
CA ALA A 87 7.59 -5.17 -1.39
C ALA A 87 7.19 -6.66 -1.46
N PHE A 88 8.07 -7.53 -1.96
CA PHE A 88 7.87 -8.97 -2.13
C PHE A 88 9.03 -9.76 -1.51
N PRO A 89 9.05 -9.95 -0.17
CA PRO A 89 10.20 -10.51 0.55
C PRO A 89 10.69 -11.85 0.00
N ASP A 90 9.76 -12.74 -0.39
CA ASP A 90 10.11 -14.06 -0.94
C ASP A 90 10.88 -13.94 -2.26
N ILE A 91 10.44 -13.04 -3.14
CA ILE A 91 11.08 -12.78 -4.44
C ILE A 91 12.41 -12.06 -4.23
N HIS A 92 12.45 -11.10 -3.30
CA HIS A 92 13.67 -10.38 -2.95
C HIS A 92 14.76 -11.31 -2.46
N ASN A 93 14.44 -12.20 -1.51
CA ASN A 93 15.38 -13.17 -0.95
C ASN A 93 15.93 -14.11 -2.03
N ALA A 94 15.06 -14.59 -2.94
CA ALA A 94 15.48 -15.41 -4.06
C ALA A 94 16.42 -14.65 -5.02
N TYR A 95 16.09 -13.40 -5.35
CA TYR A 95 16.90 -12.55 -6.22
C TYR A 95 18.29 -12.26 -5.62
N THR A 96 18.35 -11.85 -4.36
CA THR A 96 19.60 -11.60 -3.63
C THR A 96 20.44 -12.87 -3.52
N HIS A 97 19.80 -14.02 -3.29
CA HIS A 97 20.50 -15.30 -3.28
C HIS A 97 21.17 -15.59 -4.62
N LEU A 98 20.45 -15.42 -5.75
CA LEU A 98 20.99 -15.61 -7.10
C LEU A 98 22.14 -14.66 -7.45
N GLN A 99 22.07 -13.40 -7.00
CA GLN A 99 23.15 -12.43 -7.23
C GLN A 99 24.41 -12.74 -6.41
N ASN A 100 24.25 -13.29 -5.21
CA ASN A 100 25.36 -13.64 -4.33
C ASN A 100 26.01 -14.99 -4.69
N LEU A 101 25.49 -15.71 -5.69
CA LEU A 101 26.18 -16.85 -6.28
C LEU A 101 27.37 -16.30 -7.11
N GLU A 102 28.52 -16.13 -6.45
CA GLU A 102 29.75 -15.56 -7.03
C GLU A 102 30.39 -16.38 -8.17
N GLN A 103 29.81 -17.51 -8.59
CA GLN A 103 30.40 -18.38 -9.62
C GLN A 103 29.33 -18.86 -10.62
N PRO A 104 29.54 -18.71 -11.95
CA PRO A 104 28.64 -19.22 -12.98
C PRO A 104 28.45 -20.76 -12.95
N MET A 105 29.26 -21.47 -12.16
CA MET A 105 29.19 -22.92 -11.98
C MET A 105 28.08 -23.40 -11.02
N ASP A 106 27.56 -22.53 -10.13
CA ASP A 106 26.56 -22.91 -9.11
C ASP A 106 25.11 -22.95 -9.66
N TYR A 107 24.86 -22.23 -10.77
CA TYR A 107 23.56 -22.21 -11.45
C TYR A 107 23.15 -23.59 -11.98
N ALA A 108 24.11 -24.38 -12.50
CA ALA A 108 23.83 -25.69 -13.06
C ALA A 108 23.46 -26.72 -11.97
N ASP A 109 24.02 -26.59 -10.77
CA ASP A 109 23.78 -27.52 -9.66
C ASP A 109 22.53 -27.14 -8.86
N ALA A 110 22.21 -25.84 -8.75
CA ALA A 110 20.92 -25.37 -8.24
C ALA A 110 19.74 -25.86 -9.11
N ILE A 111 19.86 -25.80 -10.44
CA ILE A 111 18.82 -26.27 -11.38
C ILE A 111 18.63 -27.80 -11.33
N LYS A 112 19.71 -28.57 -11.10
CA LYS A 112 19.61 -30.04 -10.96
C LYS A 112 18.86 -30.45 -9.69
N LYS A 113 19.08 -29.78 -8.57
CA LYS A 113 18.40 -30.09 -7.29
C LYS A 113 16.88 -29.91 -7.36
N VAL A 114 16.41 -28.91 -8.10
CA VAL A 114 14.96 -28.64 -8.27
C VAL A 114 14.27 -29.68 -9.16
N LYS A 115 15.00 -30.35 -10.07
CA LYS A 115 14.44 -31.41 -10.94
C LYS A 115 14.46 -32.81 -10.33
N SER A 116 15.13 -32.99 -9.19
CA SER A 116 15.25 -34.27 -8.48
C SER A 116 14.33 -34.40 -7.25
N ALA A 117 13.46 -33.41 -7.02
CA ALA A 117 12.38 -33.43 -6.03
C ALA A 117 11.03 -33.51 -6.75
#